data_AF-A0A7L2BKZ3-F1
#
_entry.id   AF-A0A7L2BKZ3-F1
#
_cell.length_a   1.000
_cell.length_b   1.000
_cell.length_c   1.000
_cell.angle_alpha   90.00
_cell.angle_beta   90.00
_cell.angle_gamma   90.00
#
_symmetry.space_group_name_H-M   'P 1'
#
loop_
_entity.id
_entity.type
_entity.pdbx_description
1 polymer ?
#
loop_
_entity_poly.entity_id
_entity_poly.type
_entity_poly.pdbx_seq_one_letter_code
_entity_poly.pdbx_strand_id
1 'polypeptide(L)'
;SHDYGMTRIVGGADAKPGAWPWIVSIQNPRTPGTKHFCGGSLIRAQWVLTAAHCFDLTFNISLMYVVIGATQLSQLGSMAQVRQIKKLVQHENYRREDMSNDIALLE
;
A
#
# COMPACT_ATOMS: atom_id res chain seq x y z
N SER A 1 37.44 -9.25 4.67
CA SER A 1 36.48 -8.14 4.76
C SER A 1 35.51 -8.27 3.58
N HIS A 2 34.34 -8.86 3.79
CA HIS A 2 33.35 -9.02 2.72
C HIS A 2 32.42 -7.80 2.72
N ASP A 3 32.52 -7.02 1.65
CA ASP A 3 31.73 -5.83 1.37
C ASP A 3 30.33 -6.26 0.92
N TYR A 4 29.32 -5.96 1.74
CA TYR A 4 27.93 -6.09 1.35
C TYR A 4 27.64 -4.98 0.33
N GLY A 5 27.62 -5.35 -0.95
CA GLY A 5 27.11 -4.50 -2.02
C GLY A 5 25.68 -4.07 -1.70
N MET A 6 25.54 -2.90 -1.09
CA MET A 6 24.28 -2.18 -0.99
C MET A 6 23.90 -1.81 -2.42
N THR A 7 23.00 -2.60 -3.02
CA THR A 7 22.35 -2.27 -4.29
C THR A 7 21.54 -0.99 -4.08
N ARG A 8 22.21 0.16 -4.22
CA ARG A 8 21.60 1.49 -4.21
C ARG A 8 20.82 1.62 -5.51
N ILE A 9 19.63 2.24 -5.43
CA ILE A 9 18.84 2.69 -6.57
C ILE A 9 19.76 3.25 -7.67
N VAL A 10 19.84 2.59 -8.82
CA VAL A 10 20.67 3.06 -9.96
C VAL A 10 19.81 4.03 -10.78
N GLY A 11 20.10 5.32 -10.68
CA GLY A 11 19.49 6.37 -11.52
C GLY A 11 18.11 6.89 -11.08
N GLY A 12 17.55 6.44 -9.95
CA GLY A 12 16.33 7.00 -9.38
C GLY A 12 16.58 8.27 -8.56
N ALA A 13 15.55 9.10 -8.41
CA ALA A 13 15.55 10.31 -7.59
C ALA A 13 14.28 10.36 -6.73
N ASP A 14 14.33 11.10 -5.63
CA ASP A 14 13.19 11.28 -4.76
C ASP A 14 12.01 11.93 -5.52
N ALA A 15 10.81 11.41 -5.27
CA ALA A 15 9.60 11.99 -5.82
C ALA A 15 9.34 13.37 -5.19
N LYS A 16 9.02 14.36 -6.02
CA LYS A 16 8.53 15.65 -5.52
C LYS A 16 7.19 15.44 -4.80
N PRO A 17 6.88 16.23 -3.76
CA PRO A 17 5.58 16.18 -3.11
C PRO A 17 4.44 16.33 -4.13
N GLY A 18 3.48 15.42 -4.08
CA GLY A 18 2.32 15.42 -4.99
C GLY A 18 2.61 15.01 -6.44
N ALA A 19 3.81 14.55 -6.79
CA ALA A 19 4.11 14.09 -8.14
C ALA A 19 3.23 12.90 -8.58
N TRP A 20 2.86 12.05 -7.61
CA TRP A 20 2.07 10.84 -7.83
C TRP A 20 0.95 10.74 -6.79
N PRO A 21 -0.09 11.61 -6.89
CA PRO A 21 -1.08 11.77 -5.82
C PRO A 21 -1.96 10.53 -5.62
N TRP A 22 -1.99 9.62 -6.59
CA TRP A 22 -2.72 8.35 -6.51
C TRP A 22 -1.98 7.25 -5.75
N ILE A 23 -0.72 7.43 -5.38
CA ILE A 23 0.01 6.41 -4.59
C ILE A 23 -0.60 6.29 -3.20
N VAL A 24 -0.94 5.05 -2.84
CA VAL A 24 -1.53 4.70 -1.54
C VAL A 24 -0.61 3.75 -0.79
N SER A 25 -0.39 4.05 0.48
CA SER A 25 0.22 3.13 1.45
C SER A 25 -0.88 2.44 2.25
N ILE A 26 -0.97 1.11 2.14
CA ILE A 26 -1.90 0.30 2.92
C ILE A 26 -1.17 -0.14 4.19
N GLN A 27 -1.78 0.11 5.34
CA GLN A 27 -1.16 -0.03 6.64
C GLN A 27 -1.91 -0.99 7.55
N ASN A 28 -1.16 -1.81 8.26
CA ASN A 28 -1.64 -2.74 9.27
C ASN A 28 -0.95 -2.38 10.59
N PRO A 29 -1.68 -2.05 11.67
CA PRO A 29 -1.09 -1.69 12.96
C PRO A 29 -0.11 -2.73 13.52
N ARG A 30 -0.30 -4.01 13.13
CA ARG A 30 0.56 -5.13 13.53
C ARG A 30 1.92 -5.16 12.83
N THR A 31 2.08 -4.45 11.72
CA THR A 31 3.37 -4.32 11.03
C THR A 31 4.29 -3.40 11.83
N PRO A 32 5.60 -3.69 11.99
CA PRO A 32 6.54 -2.77 12.62
C PRO A 32 6.75 -1.46 11.83
N GLY A 33 7.40 -0.46 12.45
CA GLY A 33 7.77 0.78 11.77
C GLY A 33 6.57 1.62 11.30
N THR A 34 6.59 2.07 10.05
CA THR A 34 5.56 2.93 9.43
C THR A 34 4.23 2.23 9.19
N LYS A 35 4.09 0.96 9.61
CA LYS A 35 2.89 0.12 9.46
C LYS A 35 2.54 -0.26 8.02
N HIS A 36 3.27 0.28 7.04
CA HIS A 36 3.14 -0.06 5.62
C HIS A 36 3.47 -1.52 5.37
N PHE A 37 2.59 -2.21 4.63
CA PHE A 37 2.86 -3.58 4.20
C PHE A 37 2.50 -3.82 2.72
N CYS A 38 1.62 -3.00 2.13
CA CYS A 38 1.25 -3.08 0.72
C CYS A 38 1.02 -1.69 0.11
N GLY A 39 1.16 -1.61 -1.21
CA GLY A 39 0.81 -0.43 -2.00
C GLY A 39 -0.59 -0.52 -2.62
N GLY A 40 -1.08 0.61 -3.12
CA GLY A 40 -2.28 0.68 -3.93
C GLY A 40 -2.32 1.95 -4.77
N SER A 41 -3.35 2.05 -5.61
CA SER A 41 -3.62 3.23 -6.44
C SER A 41 -5.03 3.75 -6.18
N LEU A 42 -5.18 5.03 -5.87
CA LEU A 42 -6.47 5.68 -5.79
C LEU A 42 -7.06 5.83 -7.20
N ILE A 43 -8.04 5.01 -7.54
CA ILE A 43 -8.69 5.02 -8.87
C ILE A 43 -9.98 5.84 -8.87
N ARG A 44 -10.55 6.10 -7.69
CA ARG A 44 -11.71 6.98 -7.49
C ARG A 44 -11.67 7.51 -6.05
N ALA A 45 -12.46 8.54 -5.75
CA ALA A 45 -12.46 9.22 -4.45
C ALA A 45 -12.59 8.30 -3.21
N GLN A 46 -13.24 7.14 -3.36
CA GLN A 46 -13.45 6.15 -2.30
C GLN A 46 -13.01 4.75 -2.72
N TRP A 47 -12.20 4.62 -3.77
CA TRP A 47 -11.79 3.31 -4.26
C TRP A 47 -10.29 3.25 -4.51
N VAL A 48 -9.64 2.33 -3.80
CA VAL A 48 -8.22 2.01 -3.98
C VAL A 48 -8.12 0.65 -4.67
N LEU A 49 -7.39 0.61 -5.78
CA LEU A 49 -6.98 -0.61 -6.46
C LEU A 49 -5.70 -1.15 -5.81
N THR A 50 -5.65 -2.44 -5.53
CA THR A 50 -4.49 -3.12 -4.95
C THR A 50 -4.48 -4.59 -5.35
N ALA A 51 -3.52 -5.35 -4.83
CA ALA A 51 -3.40 -6.78 -5.02
C ALA A 51 -4.25 -7.55 -4.00
N ALA A 52 -4.80 -8.69 -4.40
CA ALA A 52 -5.57 -9.56 -3.51
C ALA A 52 -4.67 -10.25 -2.47
N HIS A 53 -3.43 -10.61 -2.84
CA HIS A 53 -2.48 -11.30 -1.96
C HIS A 53 -2.11 -10.51 -0.71
N CYS A 54 -2.26 -9.19 -0.75
CA CYS A 54 -2.10 -8.31 0.42
C CYS A 54 -3.02 -8.72 1.58
N PHE A 55 -4.09 -9.47 1.31
CA PHE A 55 -5.11 -9.83 2.28
C PHE A 55 -5.21 -11.33 2.59
N ASP A 56 -4.34 -12.17 2.01
CA ASP A 56 -4.36 -13.64 2.17
C ASP A 56 -4.44 -14.14 3.62
N LEU A 57 -3.70 -13.47 4.51
CA LEU A 57 -3.56 -13.84 5.92
C LEU A 57 -4.20 -12.79 6.83
N THR A 58 -5.02 -11.91 6.27
CA THR A 58 -5.61 -10.77 6.97
C THR A 58 -7.03 -11.10 7.40
N PHE A 59 -7.22 -11.37 8.69
CA PHE A 59 -8.52 -11.74 9.25
C PHE A 59 -9.38 -10.56 9.72
N ASN A 60 -8.83 -9.33 9.77
CA ASN A 60 -9.58 -8.17 10.27
C ASN A 60 -9.13 -6.86 9.59
N ILE A 61 -9.81 -6.51 8.50
CA ILE A 61 -9.59 -5.26 7.76
C ILE A 61 -10.00 -4.01 8.55
N SER A 62 -10.84 -4.13 9.59
CA SER A 62 -11.36 -2.99 10.36
C SER A 62 -10.28 -2.25 11.15
N LEU A 63 -9.15 -2.92 11.41
CA LEU A 63 -7.99 -2.33 12.08
C LEU A 63 -7.04 -1.63 11.10
N MET A 64 -7.25 -1.80 9.80
CA MET A 64 -6.34 -1.33 8.75
C MET A 64 -6.79 0.01 8.19
N TYR A 65 -5.82 0.72 7.63
CA TYR A 65 -6.04 2.04 7.07
C TYR A 65 -5.16 2.26 5.85
N VAL A 66 -5.58 3.21 5.02
CA VAL A 66 -4.82 3.70 3.88
C VAL A 66 -4.29 5.09 4.19
N VAL A 67 -3.08 5.36 3.71
CA VAL A 67 -2.45 6.68 3.73
C VAL A 67 -2.27 7.13 2.28
N ILE A 68 -2.88 8.26 1.94
CA ILE A 68 -2.94 8.83 0.58
C ILE A 68 -2.24 10.18 0.59
N GLY A 69 -1.54 10.54 -0.48
CA GLY A 69 -0.91 11.87 -0.63
C GLY A 69 0.33 12.10 0.24
N ALA A 70 0.86 11.06 0.88
CA ALA A 70 2.10 11.13 1.65
C ALA A 70 3.33 10.96 0.76
N THR A 71 4.34 11.81 0.96
CA THR A 71 5.68 11.66 0.33
C THR A 71 6.66 10.92 1.24
N GLN A 72 6.48 11.04 2.57
CA GLN A 72 7.26 10.34 3.58
C GLN A 72 6.32 9.76 4.62
N LEU A 73 6.43 8.46 4.92
CA LEU A 73 5.55 7.79 5.90
C LEU A 73 6.02 7.95 7.35
N SER A 74 7.30 8.26 7.57
CA SER A 74 7.86 8.58 8.89
C SER A 74 7.39 9.95 9.41
N GLN A 75 7.02 10.86 8.51
CA GLN A 75 6.53 12.19 8.82
C GLN A 75 5.49 12.60 7.77
N LEU A 76 4.21 12.40 8.10
CA LEU A 76 3.11 12.74 7.20
C LEU A 76 3.03 14.26 6.99
N GLY A 77 3.05 14.68 5.73
CA GLY A 77 2.85 16.08 5.35
C GLY A 77 1.38 16.51 5.42
N SER A 78 1.12 17.81 5.24
CA SER A 78 -0.23 18.40 5.33
C SER A 78 -1.23 17.88 4.30
N MET A 79 -0.76 17.34 3.18
CA MET A 79 -1.60 16.75 2.14
C MET A 79 -2.00 15.29 2.43
N ALA A 80 -1.37 14.66 3.43
CA ALA A 80 -1.61 13.26 3.73
C ALA A 80 -3.00 13.05 4.34
N GLN A 81 -3.71 12.04 3.86
CA GLN A 81 -5.00 11.62 4.42
C GLN A 81 -4.90 10.19 4.91
N VAL A 82 -5.35 9.97 6.14
CA VAL A 82 -5.49 8.64 6.73
C VAL A 82 -6.97 8.26 6.72
N ARG A 83 -7.32 7.10 6.17
CA ARG A 83 -8.71 6.61 6.08
C ARG A 83 -8.76 5.14 6.46
N GLN A 84 -9.73 4.75 7.27
CA GLN A 84 -9.97 3.33 7.58
C GLN A 84 -10.58 2.62 6.37
N ILE A 85 -10.26 1.34 6.22
CA ILE A 85 -10.86 0.49 5.19
C ILE A 85 -12.21 -0.01 5.71
N LYS A 86 -13.28 0.29 4.98
CA LYS A 86 -14.64 -0.14 5.27
C LYS A 86 -14.95 -1.47 4.61
N LYS A 87 -14.46 -1.68 3.38
CA LYS A 87 -14.74 -2.88 2.59
C LYS A 87 -13.52 -3.35 1.83
N LEU A 88 -13.33 -4.66 1.78
CA LEU A 88 -12.41 -5.33 0.87
C LEU A 88 -13.24 -6.14 -0.14
N VAL A 89 -12.95 -5.96 -1.42
CA VAL A 89 -13.54 -6.74 -2.52
C VAL A 89 -12.38 -7.41 -3.27
N GLN A 90 -12.09 -8.66 -2.94
CA GLN A 90 -11.14 -9.47 -3.70
C GLN A 90 -11.82 -9.99 -4.97
N HIS A 91 -11.04 -10.15 -6.03
CA HIS A 91 -11.55 -10.78 -7.24
C HIS A 91 -12.03 -12.21 -6.93
N GLU A 92 -13.23 -12.56 -7.38
CA GLU A 92 -13.90 -13.83 -7.04
C GLU A 92 -13.10 -15.05 -7.48
N ASN A 93 -12.34 -14.92 -8.58
CA ASN A 93 -11.45 -15.95 -9.10
C ASN A 93 -9.98 -15.81 -8.66
N TYR A 94 -9.69 -15.02 -7.63
CA TYR A 94 -8.32 -14.94 -7.09
C TYR A 94 -7.86 -16.32 -6.60
N ARG A 95 -6.69 -16.76 -7.06
CA ARG A 95 -6.07 -18.02 -6.63
C ARG A 95 -4.69 -17.75 -6.07
N ARG A 96 -4.49 -18.14 -4.82
CA ARG A 96 -3.23 -17.92 -4.10
C ARG A 96 -2.10 -18.80 -4.61
N GLU A 97 -2.41 -19.98 -5.15
CA GLU A 97 -1.39 -20.96 -5.56
C GLU A 97 -0.57 -20.50 -6.76
N ASP A 98 -1.23 -19.82 -7.72
CA ASP A 98 -0.64 -19.37 -8.98
C ASP A 98 -0.70 -17.84 -9.15
N MET A 99 -1.21 -17.12 -8.16
CA MET A 99 -1.40 -15.65 -8.17
C MET A 99 -2.32 -15.16 -9.30
N SER A 100 -3.15 -16.04 -9.87
CA SER A 100 -4.11 -15.62 -10.89
C SER A 100 -5.18 -14.71 -10.28
N ASN A 101 -5.56 -13.68 -11.04
CA ASN A 101 -6.51 -12.64 -10.63
C ASN A 101 -6.13 -11.95 -9.29
N ASP A 102 -4.83 -11.68 -9.10
CA ASP A 102 -4.31 -10.96 -7.93
C ASP A 102 -4.67 -9.46 -7.96
N ILE A 103 -5.95 -9.18 -7.76
CA ILE A 103 -6.53 -7.85 -7.81
C ILE A 103 -7.65 -7.72 -6.77
N ALA A 104 -7.68 -6.59 -6.09
CA ALA A 104 -8.69 -6.26 -5.10
C ALA A 104 -9.00 -4.76 -5.08
N LEU A 105 -10.19 -4.43 -4.58
CA LEU A 105 -10.63 -3.07 -4.31
C LEU A 105 -10.84 -2.85 -2.81
N LEU A 106 -10.44 -1.67 -2.35
CA LEU A 106 -10.74 -1.18 -1.00
C LEU A 106 -11.68 0.02 -1.10
N GLU A 107 -12.70 0.02 -0.25
CA GLU A 107 -13.61 1.15 0.02
C GLU A 107 -13.29 1.77 1.37
#